data_AF-A0A2P7YBT2-F1
#
_entry.id   AF-A0A2P7YBT2-F1
#
_cell.length_a   1.000
_cell.length_b   1.000
_cell.length_c   1.000
_cell.angle_alpha   90.00
_cell.angle_beta   90.00
_cell.angle_gamma   90.00
#
_symmetry.space_group_name_H-M   'P 1'
#
loop_
_entity.id
_entity.type
_entity.pdbx_description
1 polymer ?
#
loop_
_entity_poly.entity_id
_entity_poly.type
_entity_poly.pdbx_seq_one_letter_code
_entity_poly.pdbx_strand_id
1 'polypeptide(L)'
;MTRKIPKDGVELIPWNFEDKEHLQRIEDQRLALGWFPDFSEVWKEKYAQGRRFMYWIVLSEYLSSKDELLAEHLRRFPKEMNPVIDTASGIGDHPREPTLKKFVPVGHIGLEKVTASEVAELGLPQSCLWIKALFVSWALQGRSVSRAAMSQAEQIACCSPFNATITALECITEEFQASEWYLKKQYDDVGIPRPQISNVVLYGKLGYQRYLQRSEEWLDEATGKPRGRVPLVVMRKDLTEP
;
A
#
# COMPACT_ATOMS: atom_id res chain seq x y z
N MET A 1 12.53 23.03 16.10
CA MET A 1 11.11 22.61 16.16
C MET A 1 11.07 21.09 16.18
N THR A 2 10.74 20.50 17.32
CA THR A 2 10.65 19.05 17.53
C THR A 2 9.42 18.53 16.80
N ARG A 3 9.59 17.77 15.72
CA ARG A 3 8.50 17.05 15.04
C ARG A 3 7.80 16.18 16.09
N LYS A 4 6.51 16.43 16.36
CA LYS A 4 5.64 15.47 17.05
C LYS A 4 5.52 14.24 16.15
N ILE A 5 6.23 13.18 16.49
CA ILE A 5 6.17 11.89 15.80
C ILE A 5 4.74 11.34 16.00
N PRO A 6 3.99 11.02 14.94
CA PRO A 6 2.64 10.51 15.08
C PRO A 6 2.63 9.23 15.93
N LYS A 7 1.78 9.20 16.96
CA LYS A 7 1.60 8.07 17.89
C LYS A 7 0.79 6.92 17.28
N ASP A 8 0.57 6.92 15.97
CA ASP A 8 -0.37 6.01 15.32
C ASP A 8 0.20 4.59 15.14
N GLY A 9 1.39 4.31 15.68
CA GLY A 9 1.97 2.97 15.81
C GLY A 9 2.82 2.52 14.61
N VAL A 10 2.83 3.28 13.51
CA VAL A 10 3.68 3.03 12.35
C VAL A 10 4.32 4.31 11.81
N GLU A 11 5.43 4.13 11.11
CA GLU A 11 6.15 5.13 10.35
C GLU A 11 6.19 4.71 8.88
N LEU A 12 6.09 5.69 7.97
CA LEU A 12 6.21 5.47 6.53
C LEU A 12 7.58 5.95 6.06
N ILE A 13 8.43 5.01 5.63
CA ILE A 13 9.77 5.30 5.13
C ILE A 13 9.78 5.15 3.61
N PRO A 14 10.22 6.16 2.83
CA PRO A 14 10.24 6.06 1.38
C PRO A 14 11.03 4.86 0.87
N TRP A 15 10.47 4.22 -0.14
CA TRP A 15 11.10 3.14 -0.87
C TRP A 15 12.09 3.69 -1.90
N ASN A 16 13.27 3.07 -2.02
CA ASN A 16 14.26 3.41 -3.03
C ASN A 16 14.24 2.36 -4.16
N PHE A 17 13.84 2.76 -5.35
CA PHE A 17 13.70 1.86 -6.50
C PHE A 17 15.02 1.48 -7.17
N GLU A 18 16.10 2.20 -6.86
CA GLU A 18 17.45 1.95 -7.39
C GLU A 18 18.29 1.06 -6.46
N ASP A 19 17.81 0.87 -5.22
CA ASP A 19 18.52 0.11 -4.19
C ASP A 19 18.15 -1.38 -4.24
N LYS A 20 19.18 -2.23 -4.29
CA LYS A 20 19.02 -3.69 -4.43
C LYS A 20 18.35 -4.34 -3.23
N GLU A 21 18.58 -3.85 -2.01
CA GLU A 21 17.95 -4.40 -0.80
C GLU A 21 16.46 -4.04 -0.77
N HIS A 22 16.12 -2.82 -1.17
CA HIS A 22 14.74 -2.37 -1.32
C HIS A 22 13.99 -3.15 -2.40
N LEU A 23 14.64 -3.43 -3.54
CA LEU A 23 14.09 -4.26 -4.62
C LEU A 23 13.86 -5.70 -4.16
N GLN A 24 14.86 -6.31 -3.51
CA GLN A 24 14.71 -7.68 -3.02
C GLN A 24 13.60 -7.79 -1.97
N ARG A 25 13.49 -6.80 -1.07
CA ARG A 25 12.44 -6.80 -0.04
C ARG A 25 11.04 -6.68 -0.64
N ILE A 26 10.84 -5.88 -1.68
CA ILE A 26 9.51 -5.73 -2.27
C ILE A 26 9.10 -7.02 -3.00
N GLU A 27 10.05 -7.70 -3.63
CA GLU A 27 9.83 -9.03 -4.22
C GLU A 27 9.41 -10.04 -3.15
N ASP A 28 10.12 -10.12 -2.02
CA ASP A 28 9.77 -11.03 -0.91
C ASP A 28 8.34 -10.79 -0.39
N GLN A 29 7.95 -9.52 -0.20
CA GLN A 29 6.60 -9.18 0.26
C GLN A 29 5.51 -9.47 -0.79
N ARG A 30 5.80 -9.29 -2.07
CA ARG A 30 4.86 -9.61 -3.16
C ARG A 30 4.66 -11.10 -3.32
N LEU A 31 5.74 -11.88 -3.22
CA LEU A 31 5.66 -13.34 -3.18
C LEU A 31 4.82 -13.80 -1.99
N ALA A 32 4.99 -13.18 -0.82
CA ALA A 32 4.19 -13.46 0.37
C ALA A 32 2.70 -13.06 0.22
N LEU A 33 2.41 -12.00 -0.53
CA LEU A 33 1.04 -11.57 -0.86
C LEU A 33 0.35 -12.53 -1.83
N GLY A 34 1.10 -13.31 -2.60
CA GLY A 34 0.58 -14.39 -3.45
C GLY A 34 -0.23 -13.93 -4.66
N TRP A 35 -0.42 -12.63 -4.85
CA TRP A 35 -1.35 -12.10 -5.86
C TRP A 35 -0.86 -10.87 -6.64
N PHE A 36 0.42 -10.78 -6.94
CA PHE A 36 0.83 -9.80 -7.94
C PHE A 36 1.96 -10.34 -8.84
N PRO A 37 1.99 -9.93 -10.12
CA PRO A 37 3.12 -10.22 -10.99
C PRO A 37 4.41 -9.70 -10.36
N ASP A 38 5.55 -10.15 -10.88
CA ASP A 38 6.85 -9.57 -10.57
C ASP A 38 6.81 -8.04 -10.63
N PHE A 39 7.69 -7.40 -9.87
CA PHE A 39 7.86 -5.96 -9.92
C PHE A 39 8.21 -5.54 -11.36
N SER A 40 7.20 -5.06 -12.10
CA SER A 40 7.30 -4.89 -13.55
C SER A 40 8.06 -3.62 -13.92
N GLU A 41 8.66 -3.61 -15.12
CA GLU A 41 9.30 -2.41 -15.68
C GLU A 41 8.34 -1.20 -15.70
N VAL A 42 7.03 -1.43 -15.87
CA VAL A 42 6.00 -0.38 -15.78
C VAL A 42 5.99 0.33 -14.42
N TRP A 43 6.27 -0.39 -13.33
CA TRP A 43 6.36 0.26 -12.03
C TRP A 43 7.61 1.15 -11.99
N LYS A 44 8.78 0.62 -12.40
CA LYS A 44 10.03 1.40 -12.47
C LYS A 44 9.87 2.68 -13.28
N GLU A 45 9.24 2.60 -14.45
CA GLU A 45 8.95 3.75 -15.30
C GLU A 45 8.11 4.79 -14.57
N LYS A 46 7.03 4.37 -13.88
CA LYS A 46 6.18 5.29 -13.11
C LYS A 46 6.91 5.94 -11.92
N TYR A 47 7.82 5.22 -11.26
CA TYR A 47 8.67 5.77 -10.21
C TYR A 47 9.68 6.78 -10.78
N ALA A 48 10.34 6.42 -11.89
CA ALA A 48 11.30 7.28 -12.57
C ALA A 48 10.66 8.58 -13.09
N GLN A 49 9.38 8.54 -13.45
CA GLN A 49 8.59 9.71 -13.85
C GLN A 49 8.06 10.55 -12.67
N GLY A 50 8.37 10.19 -11.42
CA GLY A 50 7.85 10.89 -10.25
C GLY A 50 6.32 10.84 -10.13
N ARG A 51 5.70 9.85 -10.78
CA ARG A 51 4.24 9.65 -10.80
C ARG A 51 3.78 8.75 -9.67
N ARG A 52 4.59 7.73 -9.36
CA ARG A 52 4.32 6.78 -8.29
C ARG A 52 5.37 6.89 -7.19
N PHE A 53 4.93 6.74 -5.96
CA PHE A 53 5.72 6.79 -4.74
C PHE A 53 5.31 5.60 -3.89
N MET A 54 6.23 5.04 -3.14
CA MET A 54 5.93 3.94 -2.22
C MET A 54 6.70 4.14 -0.94
N TYR A 55 6.09 3.63 0.11
CA TYR A 55 6.59 3.72 1.46
C TYR A 55 6.56 2.33 2.06
N TRP A 56 7.64 1.99 2.74
CA TRP A 56 7.65 0.91 3.71
C TRP A 56 6.81 1.29 4.91
N ILE A 57 6.01 0.33 5.37
CA ILE A 57 5.32 0.42 6.65
C ILE A 57 6.27 -0.19 7.69
N VAL A 58 6.67 0.62 8.66
CA VAL A 58 7.58 0.22 9.75
C VAL A 58 6.89 0.45 11.08
N LEU A 59 7.01 -0.49 12.02
CA LEU A 59 6.49 -0.30 13.38
C LEU A 59 7.27 0.82 14.06
N SER A 60 6.57 1.79 14.65
CA SER A 60 7.23 2.94 15.28
C SER A 60 8.05 2.50 16.51
N GLU A 61 9.20 3.14 16.73
CA GLU A 61 10.03 2.94 17.92
C GLU A 61 9.28 3.22 19.24
N TYR A 62 8.21 4.02 19.18
CA TYR A 62 7.40 4.39 20.35
C TYR A 62 6.21 3.45 20.59
N LEU A 63 6.03 2.43 19.76
CA LEU A 63 4.97 1.45 19.94
C LEU A 63 5.39 0.45 21.03
N SER A 64 4.66 0.41 22.15
CA SER A 64 4.99 -0.48 23.28
C SER A 64 5.00 -1.97 22.92
N SER A 65 4.20 -2.38 21.94
CA SER A 65 4.12 -3.76 21.43
C SER A 65 5.02 -4.01 20.22
N LYS A 66 5.97 -3.11 19.92
CA LYS A 66 6.83 -3.21 18.72
C LYS A 66 7.54 -4.56 18.65
N ASP A 67 8.25 -4.94 19.71
CA ASP A 67 9.10 -6.14 19.70
C ASP A 67 8.28 -7.42 19.56
N GLU A 68 7.10 -7.48 20.20
CA GLU A 68 6.17 -8.60 20.08
C GLU A 68 5.63 -8.75 18.64
N LEU A 69 5.16 -7.65 18.06
CA LEU A 69 4.64 -7.66 16.68
C LEU A 69 5.75 -7.97 15.67
N LEU A 70 6.95 -7.42 15.87
CA LEU A 70 8.08 -7.72 15.00
C LEU A 70 8.48 -9.20 15.09
N ALA A 71 8.51 -9.78 16.29
CA ALA A 71 8.76 -11.20 16.47
C ALA A 71 7.70 -12.08 15.77
N GLU A 72 6.41 -11.69 15.85
CA GLU A 72 5.33 -12.39 15.15
C GLU A 72 5.50 -12.35 13.62
N HIS A 73 5.84 -11.18 13.08
CA HIS A 73 6.16 -10.99 11.67
C HIS A 73 7.34 -11.88 11.23
N LEU A 74 8.47 -11.81 11.94
CA LEU A 74 9.69 -12.53 11.59
C LEU A 74 9.56 -14.05 11.72
N ARG A 75 8.75 -14.53 12.68
CA ARG A 75 8.43 -15.95 12.81
C ARG A 75 7.72 -16.49 11.56
N ARG A 76 6.86 -15.67 10.94
CA ARG A 76 6.12 -16.06 9.72
C ARG A 76 6.92 -15.83 8.45
N PHE A 77 7.71 -14.76 8.39
CA PHE A 77 8.48 -14.34 7.21
C PHE A 77 9.98 -14.25 7.54
N PRO A 78 10.68 -15.38 7.74
CA PRO A 78 12.10 -15.37 8.15
C PRO A 78 13.03 -14.75 7.10
N LYS A 79 12.65 -14.74 5.82
CA LYS A 79 13.39 -14.05 4.75
C LYS A 79 13.41 -12.53 4.93
N GLU A 80 12.42 -11.99 5.64
CA GLU A 80 12.28 -10.57 5.94
C GLU A 80 13.06 -10.12 7.20
N MET A 81 13.90 -10.99 7.77
CA MET A 81 14.65 -10.72 9.00
C MET A 81 15.73 -9.65 8.88
N ASN A 82 16.42 -9.60 7.75
CA ASN A 82 17.54 -8.67 7.57
C ASN A 82 17.01 -7.23 7.40
N PRO A 83 17.39 -6.27 8.26
CA PRO A 83 16.96 -4.89 8.12
C PRO A 83 17.39 -4.29 6.78
N VAL A 84 16.57 -3.39 6.25
CA VAL A 84 16.89 -2.54 5.08
C VAL A 84 17.37 -1.17 5.58
N ILE A 85 18.23 -0.50 4.84
CA ILE A 85 18.73 0.85 5.16
C ILE A 85 17.90 1.90 4.42
N ASP A 86 17.59 3.02 5.08
CA ASP A 86 16.93 4.17 4.44
C ASP A 86 17.91 4.90 3.52
N THR A 87 17.93 4.51 2.25
CA THR A 87 18.78 5.08 1.20
C THR A 87 18.01 6.00 0.25
N ALA A 88 16.70 6.19 0.45
CA ALA A 88 15.87 6.98 -0.46
C ALA A 88 16.22 8.47 -0.40
N SER A 89 16.77 9.00 -1.51
CA SER A 89 17.18 10.39 -1.70
C SER A 89 16.09 11.30 -2.27
N GLY A 90 14.92 10.73 -2.56
CA GLY A 90 13.79 11.47 -3.10
C GLY A 90 12.46 10.81 -2.81
N ILE A 91 11.38 11.57 -2.97
CA ILE A 91 10.00 11.09 -3.07
C ILE A 91 9.46 11.62 -4.40
N GLY A 92 9.61 10.79 -5.44
CA GLY A 92 9.49 11.21 -6.85
C GLY A 92 10.34 12.43 -7.11
N ASP A 93 9.75 13.53 -7.58
CA ASP A 93 10.51 14.73 -7.99
C ASP A 93 10.99 15.60 -6.82
N HIS A 94 10.77 15.17 -5.57
CA HIS A 94 11.11 15.94 -4.38
C HIS A 94 12.33 15.35 -3.66
N PRO A 95 13.49 16.02 -3.69
CA PRO A 95 14.68 15.57 -2.98
C PRO A 95 14.46 15.49 -1.47
N ARG A 96 15.10 14.51 -0.83
CA ARG A 96 15.19 14.37 0.63
C ARG A 96 16.57 13.85 1.01
N GLU A 97 16.95 14.11 2.25
CA GLU A 97 18.14 13.48 2.83
C GLU A 97 17.75 12.09 3.38
N PRO A 98 18.38 10.99 2.91
CA PRO A 98 18.16 9.67 3.48
C PRO A 98 18.59 9.63 4.95
N THR A 99 17.82 8.97 5.82
CA THR A 99 18.19 8.92 7.25
C THR A 99 19.31 7.93 7.55
N LEU A 100 19.62 7.02 6.61
CA LEU A 100 20.58 5.92 6.75
C LEU A 100 20.31 4.98 7.94
N LYS A 101 19.13 5.07 8.54
CA LYS A 101 18.70 4.18 9.62
C LYS A 101 18.32 2.82 9.06
N LYS A 102 18.60 1.78 9.83
CA LYS A 102 18.13 0.42 9.58
C LYS A 102 16.71 0.25 10.09
N PHE A 103 15.89 -0.44 9.33
CA PHE A 103 14.51 -0.77 9.72
C PHE A 103 14.08 -2.11 9.15
N VAL A 104 13.04 -2.72 9.73
CA VAL A 104 12.42 -3.94 9.21
C VAL A 104 11.02 -3.59 8.70
N PRO A 105 10.79 -3.58 7.39
CA PRO A 105 9.46 -3.39 6.82
C PRO A 105 8.52 -4.52 7.23
N VAL A 106 7.29 -4.16 7.62
CA VAL A 106 6.21 -5.11 7.88
C VAL A 106 5.07 -4.99 6.86
N GLY A 107 5.29 -4.20 5.81
CA GLY A 107 4.34 -3.97 4.73
C GLY A 107 4.79 -2.80 3.85
N HIS A 108 3.94 -2.42 2.91
CA HIS A 108 4.14 -1.28 2.03
C HIS A 108 2.82 -0.61 1.65
N ILE A 109 2.90 0.65 1.25
CA ILE A 109 1.78 1.43 0.72
C ILE A 109 2.29 2.36 -0.39
N GLY A 110 1.56 2.43 -1.50
CA GLY A 110 1.86 3.28 -2.63
C GLY A 110 0.94 4.49 -2.72
N LEU A 111 1.48 5.59 -3.21
CA LEU A 111 0.76 6.78 -3.66
C LEU A 111 1.02 6.98 -5.16
N GLU A 112 0.03 7.42 -5.92
CA GLU A 112 0.17 7.69 -7.36
C GLU A 112 -0.58 8.97 -7.75
N LYS A 113 0.07 9.85 -8.51
CA LYS A 113 -0.56 11.02 -9.14
C LYS A 113 -1.50 10.55 -10.24
N VAL A 114 -2.71 11.12 -10.30
CA VAL A 114 -3.64 10.87 -11.41
C VAL A 114 -3.14 11.53 -12.72
N THR A 115 -3.34 10.84 -13.85
CA THR A 115 -3.20 11.46 -15.19
C THR A 115 -4.39 12.38 -15.47
N ALA A 116 -4.23 13.30 -16.43
CA ALA A 116 -5.34 14.06 -16.97
C ALA A 116 -6.45 13.17 -17.58
N SER A 117 -6.09 12.02 -18.16
CA SER A 117 -7.05 11.04 -18.67
C SER A 117 -7.87 10.41 -17.55
N GLU A 118 -7.22 9.97 -16.47
CA GLU A 118 -7.90 9.38 -15.30
C GLU A 118 -8.79 10.42 -14.60
N VAL A 119 -8.36 11.69 -14.53
CA VAL A 119 -9.18 12.81 -14.05
C VAL A 119 -10.46 12.95 -14.88
N ALA A 120 -10.34 12.95 -16.20
CA ALA A 120 -11.49 13.09 -17.10
C ALA A 120 -12.44 11.88 -17.04
N GLU A 121 -11.88 10.66 -17.01
CA GLU A 121 -12.67 9.42 -16.95
C GLU A 121 -13.40 9.27 -15.61
N LEU A 122 -12.73 9.60 -14.51
CA LEU A 122 -13.20 9.29 -13.17
C LEU A 122 -13.87 10.49 -12.48
N GLY A 123 -13.74 11.71 -13.02
CA GLY A 123 -14.31 12.91 -12.41
C GLY A 123 -13.60 13.34 -11.11
N LEU A 124 -12.35 12.93 -10.93
CA LEU A 124 -11.51 13.30 -9.78
C LEU A 124 -10.68 14.55 -10.09
N PRO A 125 -10.36 15.41 -9.12
CA PRO A 125 -9.51 16.57 -9.38
C PRO A 125 -8.06 16.15 -9.66
N GLN A 126 -7.30 16.99 -10.37
CA GLN A 126 -5.87 16.77 -10.64
C GLN A 126 -5.01 16.70 -9.36
N SER A 127 -5.48 17.31 -8.27
CA SER A 127 -4.88 17.24 -6.94
C SER A 127 -5.10 15.88 -6.25
N CYS A 128 -5.87 14.95 -6.84
CA CYS A 128 -6.13 13.66 -6.23
C CYS A 128 -4.87 12.79 -6.20
N LEU A 129 -4.59 12.19 -5.04
CA LEU A 129 -3.60 11.12 -4.91
C LEU A 129 -4.26 9.77 -4.69
N TRP A 130 -3.87 8.81 -5.53
CA TRP A 130 -4.34 7.44 -5.43
C TRP A 130 -3.52 6.65 -4.44
N ILE A 131 -4.18 6.03 -3.46
CA ILE A 131 -3.57 4.99 -2.64
C ILE A 131 -3.63 3.67 -3.43
N LYS A 132 -2.48 3.06 -3.62
CA LYS A 132 -2.28 1.81 -4.35
C LYS A 132 -1.44 0.85 -3.51
N ALA A 133 -1.54 -0.45 -3.80
CA ALA A 133 -0.64 -1.47 -3.25
C ALA A 133 -0.45 -1.39 -1.72
N LEU A 134 -1.54 -1.17 -0.97
CA LEU A 134 -1.49 -1.36 0.48
C LEU A 134 -1.34 -2.85 0.77
N PHE A 135 -0.24 -3.20 1.41
CA PHE A 135 0.01 -4.52 1.94
C PHE A 135 0.51 -4.40 3.38
N VAL A 136 -0.07 -5.20 4.26
CA VAL A 136 0.44 -5.41 5.62
C VAL A 136 0.66 -6.90 5.79
N SER A 137 1.81 -7.25 6.35
CA SER A 137 2.19 -8.62 6.66
C SER A 137 1.01 -9.38 7.27
N TRP A 138 0.74 -10.57 6.74
CA TRP A 138 -0.36 -11.43 7.19
C TRP A 138 -0.33 -11.72 8.69
N ALA A 139 0.87 -11.74 9.28
CA ALA A 139 1.07 -11.91 10.72
C ALA A 139 0.48 -10.75 11.56
N LEU A 140 0.34 -9.55 10.98
CA LEU A 140 -0.06 -8.34 11.69
C LEU A 140 -1.44 -7.81 11.28
N GLN A 141 -2.15 -8.52 10.40
CA GLN A 141 -3.50 -8.13 10.03
C GLN A 141 -4.46 -8.24 11.25
N GLY A 142 -5.39 -7.30 11.36
CA GLY A 142 -6.23 -7.16 12.55
C GLY A 142 -5.56 -6.44 13.73
N ARG A 143 -4.26 -6.10 13.65
CA ARG A 143 -3.53 -5.33 14.68
C ARG A 143 -3.49 -3.82 14.40
N SER A 144 -4.45 -3.31 13.63
CA SER A 144 -4.57 -1.88 13.28
C SER A 144 -3.43 -1.25 12.47
N VAL A 145 -2.42 -2.02 12.05
CA VAL A 145 -1.30 -1.54 11.23
C VAL A 145 -1.78 -0.90 9.92
N SER A 146 -2.74 -1.51 9.22
CA SER A 146 -3.30 -0.94 7.98
C SER A 146 -3.98 0.40 8.21
N ARG A 147 -4.72 0.55 9.31
CA ARG A 147 -5.39 1.82 9.67
C ARG A 147 -4.36 2.92 9.94
N ALA A 148 -3.29 2.59 10.66
CA ALA A 148 -2.21 3.51 10.94
C ALA A 148 -1.46 3.94 9.67
N ALA A 149 -1.16 2.97 8.78
CA ALA A 149 -0.51 3.23 7.51
C ALA A 149 -1.37 4.12 6.59
N MET A 150 -2.68 3.87 6.53
CA MET A 150 -3.62 4.72 5.80
C MET A 150 -3.63 6.15 6.34
N SER A 151 -3.70 6.32 7.67
CA SER A 151 -3.66 7.65 8.29
C SER A 151 -2.38 8.42 7.96
N GLN A 152 -1.23 7.74 8.00
CA GLN A 152 0.05 8.35 7.64
C GLN A 152 0.12 8.69 6.14
N ALA A 153 -0.42 7.82 5.27
CA ALA A 153 -0.47 8.08 3.83
C ALA A 153 -1.40 9.25 3.48
N GLU A 154 -2.54 9.38 4.17
CA GLU A 154 -3.45 10.53 4.06
C GLU A 154 -2.75 11.83 4.49
N GLN A 155 -2.01 11.82 5.61
CA GLN A 155 -1.22 12.96 6.07
C GLN A 155 -0.14 13.37 5.06
N ILE A 156 0.58 12.40 4.51
CA ILE A 156 1.56 12.65 3.44
C ILE A 156 0.87 13.28 2.24
N ALA A 157 -0.28 12.74 1.83
CA ALA A 157 -1.00 13.22 0.66
C ALA A 157 -1.47 14.68 0.82
N CYS A 158 -2.02 15.06 1.98
CA CYS A 158 -2.48 16.43 2.20
C CYS A 158 -1.36 17.45 2.43
N CYS A 159 -0.18 17.01 2.84
CA CYS A 159 0.95 17.91 3.10
C CYS A 159 1.73 18.26 1.81
N SER A 160 2.50 19.35 1.89
CA SER A 160 3.55 19.63 0.92
C SER A 160 4.51 18.43 0.85
N PRO A 161 4.87 17.95 -0.35
CA PRO A 161 4.73 18.64 -1.63
C PRO A 161 3.44 18.32 -2.42
N PHE A 162 2.62 17.39 -1.94
CA PHE A 162 1.51 16.86 -2.73
C PHE A 162 0.26 17.74 -2.65
N ASN A 163 -0.03 18.31 -1.49
CA ASN A 163 -1.17 19.21 -1.26
C ASN A 163 -2.48 18.65 -1.82
N ALA A 164 -2.68 17.34 -1.70
CA ALA A 164 -3.85 16.67 -2.21
C ALA A 164 -5.06 17.04 -1.36
N THR A 165 -6.15 17.42 -2.03
CA THR A 165 -7.44 17.71 -1.37
C THR A 165 -8.31 16.47 -1.26
N ILE A 166 -8.00 15.44 -2.05
CA ILE A 166 -8.75 14.18 -2.12
C ILE A 166 -7.74 13.05 -2.25
N THR A 167 -8.04 11.93 -1.61
CA THR A 167 -7.42 10.65 -1.94
C THR A 167 -8.46 9.67 -2.44
N ALA A 168 -8.08 8.84 -3.41
CA ALA A 168 -8.89 7.77 -3.93
C ALA A 168 -8.15 6.44 -3.83
N LEU A 169 -8.89 5.35 -3.80
CA LEU A 169 -8.36 4.00 -3.89
C LEU A 169 -9.37 3.13 -4.62
N GLU A 170 -8.95 1.94 -5.01
CA GLU A 170 -9.86 0.92 -5.49
C GLU A 170 -9.63 -0.38 -4.73
N CYS A 171 -10.71 -1.14 -4.60
CA CYS A 171 -10.64 -2.50 -4.10
C CYS A 171 -11.69 -3.35 -4.83
N ILE A 172 -11.51 -4.67 -4.78
CA ILE A 172 -12.53 -5.59 -5.27
C ILE A 172 -13.86 -5.38 -4.53
N THR A 173 -14.98 -5.64 -5.21
CA THR A 173 -16.29 -5.50 -4.56
C THR A 173 -16.47 -6.53 -3.45
N GLU A 174 -17.40 -6.28 -2.55
CA GLU A 174 -17.66 -7.16 -1.41
C GLU A 174 -18.14 -8.53 -1.86
N GLU A 175 -18.97 -8.56 -2.90
CA GLU A 175 -19.51 -9.79 -3.48
C GLU A 175 -18.38 -10.66 -4.07
N PHE A 176 -17.42 -10.03 -4.75
CA PHE A 176 -16.28 -10.75 -5.31
C PHE A 176 -15.32 -11.22 -4.22
N GLN A 177 -15.05 -10.37 -3.22
CA GLN A 177 -14.21 -10.72 -2.07
C GLN A 177 -14.83 -11.84 -1.22
N ALA A 178 -16.16 -11.91 -1.14
CA ALA A 178 -16.89 -12.95 -0.41
C ALA A 178 -17.06 -14.25 -1.22
N SER A 179 -16.68 -14.28 -2.50
CA SER A 179 -16.82 -15.49 -3.32
C SER A 179 -15.92 -16.61 -2.79
N GLU A 180 -16.46 -17.84 -2.73
CA GLU A 180 -15.70 -18.99 -2.22
C GLU A 180 -14.44 -19.27 -3.02
N TRP A 181 -14.49 -19.06 -4.34
CA TRP A 181 -13.30 -19.17 -5.19
C TRP A 181 -12.20 -18.21 -4.73
N TYR A 182 -12.56 -16.94 -4.48
CA TYR A 182 -11.61 -15.92 -4.06
C TYR A 182 -11.05 -16.23 -2.67
N LEU A 183 -11.92 -16.53 -1.71
CA LEU A 183 -11.54 -16.85 -0.34
C LEU A 183 -10.63 -18.07 -0.27
N LYS A 184 -10.99 -19.14 -0.99
CA LYS A 184 -10.15 -20.34 -1.08
C LYS A 184 -8.78 -20.03 -1.66
N LYS A 185 -8.74 -19.31 -2.78
CA LYS A 185 -7.49 -19.06 -3.50
C LYS A 185 -6.54 -18.15 -2.73
N GLN A 186 -7.07 -17.11 -2.08
CA GLN A 186 -6.26 -16.08 -1.43
C GLN A 186 -5.95 -16.35 0.04
N TYR A 187 -6.75 -17.16 0.72
CA TYR A 187 -6.60 -17.39 2.15
C TYR A 187 -6.38 -18.87 2.47
N ASP A 188 -7.31 -19.74 2.08
CA ASP A 188 -7.24 -21.16 2.49
C ASP A 188 -6.02 -21.88 1.90
N ASP A 189 -5.77 -21.73 0.60
CA ASP A 189 -4.67 -22.41 -0.13
C ASP A 189 -3.28 -22.05 0.39
N VAL A 190 -3.16 -20.89 1.04
CA VAL A 190 -1.91 -20.36 1.62
C VAL A 190 -1.89 -20.42 3.15
N GLY A 191 -2.91 -21.05 3.75
CA GLY A 191 -3.01 -21.27 5.19
C GLY A 191 -3.15 -19.97 6.00
N ILE A 192 -3.87 -18.99 5.45
CA ILE A 192 -4.12 -17.69 6.08
C ILE A 192 -5.60 -17.63 6.50
N PRO A 193 -5.93 -17.09 7.68
CA PRO A 193 -7.32 -16.92 8.09
C PRO A 193 -8.10 -16.03 7.12
N ARG A 194 -9.32 -16.46 6.76
CA ARG A 194 -10.24 -15.65 5.96
C ARG A 194 -10.56 -14.32 6.67
N PRO A 195 -10.72 -13.21 5.90
CA PRO A 195 -10.97 -11.90 6.48
C PRO A 195 -12.38 -11.85 7.06
N GLN A 196 -12.53 -11.16 8.20
CA GLN A 196 -13.83 -11.00 8.88
C GLN A 196 -14.68 -9.87 8.28
N ILE A 197 -14.05 -8.92 7.59
CA ILE A 197 -14.72 -7.80 6.92
C ILE A 197 -14.10 -7.60 5.53
N SER A 198 -14.89 -7.09 4.60
CA SER A 198 -14.43 -6.71 3.27
C SER A 198 -13.51 -5.48 3.33
N ASN A 199 -12.70 -5.30 2.28
CA ASN A 199 -11.89 -4.08 2.12
C ASN A 199 -12.78 -2.85 1.99
N VAL A 200 -13.93 -2.97 1.34
CA VAL A 200 -14.93 -1.90 1.22
C VAL A 200 -15.41 -1.45 2.61
N VAL A 201 -15.73 -2.39 3.51
CA VAL A 201 -16.13 -2.08 4.89
C VAL A 201 -14.96 -1.48 5.67
N LEU A 202 -13.75 -2.02 5.51
CA LEU A 202 -12.56 -1.48 6.16
C LEU A 202 -12.33 -0.01 5.78
N TYR A 203 -12.30 0.31 4.49
CA TYR A 203 -12.11 1.68 4.02
C TYR A 203 -13.29 2.59 4.37
N GLY A 204 -14.52 2.06 4.37
CA GLY A 204 -15.70 2.77 4.86
C GLY A 204 -15.55 3.23 6.32
N LYS A 205 -15.01 2.37 7.20
CA LYS A 205 -14.69 2.74 8.59
C LYS A 205 -13.58 3.79 8.71
N LEU A 206 -12.74 3.95 7.69
CA LEU A 206 -11.72 5.00 7.62
C LEU A 206 -12.24 6.31 7.00
N GLY A 207 -13.54 6.38 6.66
CA GLY A 207 -14.19 7.56 6.10
C GLY A 207 -14.20 7.62 4.57
N TYR A 208 -13.76 6.55 3.89
CA TYR A 208 -13.90 6.49 2.43
C TYR A 208 -15.33 6.21 2.02
N GLN A 209 -15.79 6.92 1.00
CA GLN A 209 -17.11 6.75 0.40
C GLN A 209 -16.99 6.05 -0.94
N ARG A 210 -17.91 5.13 -1.23
CA ARG A 210 -18.02 4.55 -2.58
C ARG A 210 -18.29 5.66 -3.57
N TYR A 211 -17.54 5.67 -4.66
CA TYR A 211 -17.60 6.75 -5.64
C TYR A 211 -18.09 6.26 -6.99
N LEU A 212 -17.44 5.24 -7.55
CA LEU A 212 -17.87 4.60 -8.79
C LEU A 212 -17.50 3.12 -8.80
N GLN A 213 -18.12 2.36 -9.69
CA GLN A 213 -17.75 0.98 -9.97
C GLN A 213 -17.05 0.91 -11.32
N ARG A 214 -16.04 0.06 -11.40
CA ARG A 214 -15.38 -0.28 -12.66
C ARG A 214 -15.00 -1.75 -12.66
N SER A 215 -14.35 -2.19 -13.72
CA SER A 215 -13.85 -3.55 -13.78
C SER A 215 -12.57 -3.62 -14.58
N GLU A 216 -11.67 -4.49 -14.15
CA GLU A 216 -10.44 -4.78 -14.89
C GLU A 216 -10.48 -6.20 -15.45
N GLU A 217 -9.93 -6.37 -16.65
CA GLU A 217 -9.72 -7.70 -17.20
C GLU A 217 -8.50 -8.33 -16.54
N TRP A 218 -8.71 -9.46 -15.89
CA TRP A 218 -7.63 -10.26 -15.36
C TRP A 218 -7.06 -11.10 -16.49
N LEU A 219 -5.80 -10.89 -16.84
CA LEU A 219 -5.10 -11.68 -17.84
C LEU A 219 -4.41 -12.89 -17.18
N ASP A 220 -4.48 -14.04 -17.83
CA ASP A 220 -3.66 -15.21 -17.53
C ASP A 220 -2.22 -14.91 -17.95
N GLU A 221 -1.29 -14.84 -17.01
CA GLU A 221 0.09 -14.40 -17.27
C GLU A 221 0.85 -15.33 -18.23
N ALA A 222 0.51 -16.62 -18.26
CA ALA A 222 1.16 -17.59 -19.15
C ALA A 222 0.68 -17.47 -20.60
N THR A 223 -0.54 -16.98 -20.82
CA THR A 223 -1.18 -16.96 -22.15
C THR A 223 -1.53 -15.56 -22.65
N GLY A 224 -1.46 -14.55 -21.79
CA GLY A 224 -1.90 -13.17 -22.05
C GLY A 224 -3.41 -13.02 -22.26
N LYS A 225 -4.21 -14.07 -22.05
CA LYS A 225 -5.65 -14.07 -22.36
C LYS A 225 -6.49 -13.64 -21.16
N PRO A 226 -7.61 -12.92 -21.35
CA PRO A 226 -8.55 -12.63 -20.27
C PRO A 226 -9.06 -13.92 -19.62
N ARG A 227 -8.74 -14.09 -18.35
CA ARG A 227 -9.22 -15.15 -17.44
C ARG A 227 -10.58 -14.81 -16.86
N GLY A 228 -10.91 -13.52 -16.79
CA GLY A 228 -12.17 -13.02 -16.28
C GLY A 228 -12.12 -11.52 -16.03
N ARG A 229 -13.23 -10.99 -15.53
CA ARG A 229 -13.37 -9.57 -15.19
C ARG A 229 -13.47 -9.43 -13.68
N VAL A 230 -12.56 -8.67 -13.08
CA VAL A 230 -12.55 -8.39 -11.65
C VAL A 230 -13.37 -7.11 -11.42
N PRO A 231 -14.50 -7.19 -10.71
CA PRO A 231 -15.29 -6.01 -10.38
C PRO A 231 -14.57 -5.24 -9.26
N LEU A 232 -14.46 -3.93 -9.47
CA LEU A 232 -13.77 -3.00 -8.58
C LEU A 232 -14.75 -1.90 -8.14
N VAL A 233 -14.59 -1.44 -6.91
CA VAL A 233 -15.19 -0.22 -6.41
C VAL A 233 -14.08 0.79 -6.14
N VAL A 234 -14.20 1.95 -6.78
CA VAL A 234 -13.40 3.13 -6.46
C VAL A 234 -14.04 3.80 -5.25
N MET A 235 -13.24 4.06 -4.25
CA MET A 235 -13.64 4.79 -3.05
C MET A 235 -12.78 6.05 -2.92
N ARG A 236 -13.37 7.12 -2.41
CA ARG A 236 -12.67 8.40 -2.21
C ARG A 236 -12.90 8.95 -0.82
N LYS A 237 -11.98 9.80 -0.38
CA LYS A 237 -12.07 10.54 0.87
C LYS A 237 -11.54 11.95 0.65
N ASP A 238 -12.33 12.93 1.08
CA ASP A 238 -11.87 14.32 1.13
C ASP A 238 -10.84 14.44 2.26
N LEU A 239 -9.70 15.02 1.93
CA LEU A 239 -8.64 15.30 2.89
C LEU A 239 -8.88 16.70 3.46
N THR A 240 -8.89 16.79 4.78
CA THR A 240 -8.89 18.08 5.46
C THR A 240 -7.44 18.48 5.69
N GLU A 241 -7.12 19.76 5.47
CA GLU A 241 -5.83 20.28 5.93
C GLU A 241 -5.74 20.08 7.46
N PRO A 242 -4.61 19.57 7.98
CA PRO A 242 -4.43 19.35 9.41
C PRO A 242 -4.48 20.64 10.25
#